data_AF-A0A367F2M9-F1
#
_entry.id   AF-A0A367F2M9-F1
#
_cell.length_a   1.000
_cell.length_b   1.000
_cell.length_c   1.000
_cell.angle_alpha   90.00
_cell.angle_beta   90.00
_cell.angle_gamma   90.00
#
_symmetry.space_group_name_H-M   'P 1'
#
loop_
_entity.id
_entity.type
_entity.pdbx_description
1 polymer ?
#
loop_
_entity_poly.entity_id
_entity_poly.type
_entity_poly.pdbx_seq_one_letter_code
_entity_poly.pdbx_strand_id
1 'polypeptide(L)'
;MLAAMAVTPSPSSAQDAATVADATRCAAPRARGDACPGALRLHHADDGALARVRVPGGVLDAAQAEALAAAALHLGDGALHLTSRGNLQLRGLEARSAEELGRLLEAARLLPSASHERVRNIVASPLSGLDGGGHRDVRSWLVELDRLLCASEEASELSGRFLFALDDGRGDVLALGADVTLLALGDGGALLRLGSGEGERADGETGVLHVPDALAPRAALAAAEAFVEVVRAYGDGAWRIDDLPPEAHGSVLRRTAERAGPDALTCPLPPSPARAAAAPPEGPVPGLVRALGGSGAPGGHGVALSVLAPLGRLSAGQWRLLARTARHAGTGELRVTPWRGVVVPGVGDEAAEGALAALGDAGLVTRPASPWRGVGACTGRPGCGKALADVRMDAAACVTAAAAPAPRAAARPADASPAGRHELPVHWSGCARRCGRPRGDHVDVVAEAEGYRVTAVRASRTPEPASASSAPVVPCDDAHTELAAAVAAARGHTCGRPAPTNR
;
A
#
# COMPACT_ATOMS: atom_id res chain seq x y z
N MET A 1 6.86 -46.67 46.40
CA MET A 1 6.15 -47.55 45.45
C MET A 1 5.13 -46.69 44.72
N LEU A 2 5.34 -46.52 43.42
CA LEU A 2 4.46 -45.76 42.52
C LEU A 2 3.12 -46.47 42.35
N ALA A 3 2.04 -45.69 42.25
CA ALA A 3 0.81 -46.12 41.59
C ALA A 3 0.47 -45.10 40.50
N ALA A 4 0.29 -45.62 39.29
CA ALA A 4 0.14 -44.91 38.03
C ALA A 4 -1.28 -44.38 37.83
N MET A 5 -1.39 -43.18 37.24
CA MET A 5 -2.58 -42.71 36.53
C MET A 5 -2.14 -42.31 35.12
N ALA A 6 -2.75 -42.95 34.13
CA ALA A 6 -2.42 -42.83 32.71
C ALA A 6 -2.89 -41.47 32.16
N VAL A 7 -1.98 -40.80 31.44
CA VAL A 7 -2.28 -39.62 30.61
C VAL A 7 -2.44 -40.11 29.18
N THR A 8 -3.58 -39.81 28.58
CA THR A 8 -3.86 -39.98 27.15
C THR A 8 -3.01 -39.01 26.32
N PRO A 9 -2.28 -39.45 25.28
CA PRO A 9 -1.55 -38.54 24.41
C PRO A 9 -2.48 -37.87 23.39
N SER A 10 -2.32 -36.55 23.23
CA SER A 10 -2.86 -35.78 22.11
C SER A 10 -2.29 -36.28 20.77
N PRO A 11 -3.06 -36.30 19.67
CA PRO A 11 -2.57 -36.82 18.41
C PRO A 11 -1.47 -35.93 17.81
N SER A 12 -0.36 -36.58 17.48
CA SER A 12 0.82 -36.09 16.78
C SER A 12 0.48 -35.49 15.41
N SER A 13 0.95 -34.27 15.18
CA SER A 13 1.00 -33.56 13.89
C SER A 13 2.02 -34.20 12.94
N ALA A 14 1.69 -35.39 12.42
CA ALA A 14 2.46 -36.11 11.41
C ALA A 14 1.65 -36.20 10.11
N GLN A 15 1.44 -35.06 9.44
CA GLN A 15 0.94 -35.01 8.06
C GLN A 15 1.65 -33.97 7.16
N ASP A 16 2.73 -33.33 7.63
CA ASP A 16 3.54 -32.44 6.79
C ASP A 16 4.83 -33.14 6.33
N ALA A 17 4.67 -34.15 5.48
CA ALA A 17 5.77 -34.72 4.71
C ALA A 17 5.23 -35.37 3.42
N ALA A 18 4.80 -34.55 2.46
CA ALA A 18 4.54 -34.99 1.10
C ALA A 18 5.15 -33.98 0.11
N THR A 19 6.35 -34.32 -0.34
CA THR A 19 6.92 -34.14 -1.69
C THR A 19 6.51 -32.93 -2.53
N VAL A 20 7.52 -32.09 -2.76
CA VAL A 20 7.60 -31.06 -3.81
C VAL A 20 7.55 -31.73 -5.19
N ALA A 21 6.38 -31.73 -5.84
CA ALA A 21 6.23 -31.80 -7.29
C ALA A 21 4.78 -31.50 -7.70
N ASP A 22 4.64 -30.68 -8.73
CA ASP A 22 3.42 -30.37 -9.49
C ASP A 22 2.44 -29.34 -8.90
N ALA A 23 2.77 -28.05 -9.10
CA ALA A 23 1.86 -26.93 -8.96
C ALA A 23 1.45 -26.41 -10.34
N THR A 24 0.79 -27.24 -11.13
CA THR A 24 0.09 -26.80 -12.35
C THR A 24 -1.32 -26.33 -11.98
N ARG A 25 -1.68 -25.14 -12.48
CA ARG A 25 -2.92 -24.38 -12.19
C ARG A 25 -4.18 -25.25 -12.17
N CYS A 26 -4.65 -25.54 -10.97
CA CYS A 26 -6.05 -25.86 -10.70
C CYS A 26 -6.39 -25.22 -9.36
N ALA A 27 -7.26 -24.21 -9.37
CA ALA A 27 -7.67 -23.50 -8.16
C ALA A 27 -8.52 -24.44 -7.30
N ALA A 28 -7.89 -25.10 -6.33
CA ALA A 28 -8.62 -25.84 -5.31
C ALA A 28 -9.57 -24.87 -4.56
N PRO A 29 -10.87 -25.22 -4.38
CA PRO A 29 -11.79 -24.41 -3.59
C PRO A 29 -11.23 -24.22 -2.18
N ARG A 30 -11.06 -22.97 -1.75
CA ARG A 30 -10.47 -22.66 -0.44
C ARG A 30 -11.56 -22.69 0.64
N ALA A 31 -11.59 -23.74 1.46
CA ALA A 31 -12.59 -24.02 2.50
C ALA A 31 -12.63 -23.06 3.72
N ARG A 32 -11.96 -21.89 3.70
CA ARG A 32 -12.01 -20.91 4.82
C ARG A 32 -12.35 -19.52 4.31
N GLY A 33 -13.37 -18.90 4.92
CA GLY A 33 -13.81 -17.53 4.62
C GLY A 33 -12.71 -16.48 4.82
N ASP A 34 -12.93 -15.27 4.29
CA ASP A 34 -11.95 -14.18 4.32
C ASP A 34 -11.48 -13.89 5.76
N ALA A 35 -10.17 -14.05 6.00
CA ALA A 35 -9.51 -13.80 7.28
C ALA A 35 -8.88 -12.40 7.38
N CYS A 36 -9.21 -11.48 6.46
CA CYS A 36 -8.72 -10.11 6.56
C CYS A 36 -9.17 -9.47 7.89
N PRO A 37 -8.23 -8.83 8.63
CA PRO A 37 -8.57 -8.08 9.82
C PRO A 37 -9.41 -6.86 9.47
N GLY A 38 -10.30 -6.53 10.39
CA GLY A 38 -11.05 -5.28 10.45
C GLY A 38 -10.81 -4.53 11.76
N ALA A 39 -11.59 -3.50 12.00
CA ALA A 39 -11.66 -2.77 13.26
C ALA A 39 -12.42 -3.55 14.33
N LEU A 40 -13.47 -4.28 13.95
CA LEU A 40 -14.31 -5.08 14.85
C LEU A 40 -13.91 -6.55 14.87
N ARG A 41 -13.32 -7.04 13.78
CA ARG A 41 -12.78 -8.40 13.69
C ARG A 41 -11.26 -8.38 13.75
N LEU A 42 -10.73 -8.54 14.95
CA LEU A 42 -9.29 -8.59 15.17
C LEU A 42 -8.66 -9.86 14.56
N HIS A 43 -7.38 -9.75 14.20
CA HIS A 43 -6.57 -10.89 13.78
C HIS A 43 -5.52 -11.21 14.85
N HIS A 44 -5.39 -12.48 15.21
CA HIS A 44 -4.36 -12.92 16.16
C HIS A 44 -2.97 -12.88 15.51
N ALA A 45 -2.04 -12.22 16.18
CA ALA A 45 -0.61 -12.24 15.86
C ALA A 45 0.21 -12.46 17.14
N ASP A 46 1.50 -12.71 16.97
CA ASP A 46 2.42 -13.07 18.06
C ASP A 46 2.73 -11.90 19.00
N ASP A 47 2.59 -10.66 18.52
CA ASP A 47 2.69 -9.45 19.32
C ASP A 47 1.35 -9.06 19.97
N GLY A 48 0.31 -9.90 19.88
CA GLY A 48 -1.05 -9.58 20.30
C GLY A 48 -2.01 -9.49 19.11
N ALA A 49 -3.28 -9.23 19.40
CA ALA A 49 -4.26 -9.04 18.33
C ALA A 49 -3.97 -7.74 17.57
N LEU A 50 -4.32 -7.71 16.28
CA LEU A 50 -4.21 -6.53 15.44
C LEU A 50 -5.57 -6.15 14.86
N ALA A 51 -5.82 -4.85 14.80
CA ALA A 51 -6.96 -4.23 14.14
C ALA A 51 -6.49 -3.46 12.91
N ARG A 52 -7.35 -3.38 11.90
CA ARG A 52 -7.14 -2.50 10.76
C ARG A 52 -8.27 -1.49 10.69
N VAL A 53 -7.92 -0.22 10.72
CA VAL A 53 -8.87 0.89 10.53
C VAL A 53 -8.89 1.26 9.06
N ARG A 54 -10.09 1.25 8.47
CA ARG A 54 -10.34 1.71 7.11
C ARG A 54 -10.32 3.23 7.07
N VAL A 55 -9.54 3.81 6.16
CA VAL A 55 -9.40 5.27 6.02
C VAL A 55 -9.57 5.63 4.54
N PRO A 56 -10.80 5.90 4.07
CA PRO A 56 -11.06 6.24 2.67
C PRO A 56 -10.18 7.39 2.17
N GLY A 57 -9.49 7.17 1.06
CA GLY A 57 -8.52 8.09 0.47
C GLY A 57 -7.28 8.35 1.33
N GLY A 58 -7.15 7.67 2.47
CA GLY A 58 -6.18 8.01 3.51
C GLY A 58 -6.52 9.30 4.26
N VAL A 59 -7.69 9.91 4.03
CA VAL A 59 -8.06 11.22 4.55
C VAL A 59 -8.58 11.12 5.98
N LEU A 60 -8.02 11.92 6.87
CA LEU A 60 -8.41 12.05 8.27
C LEU A 60 -8.49 13.52 8.66
N ASP A 61 -9.44 13.88 9.51
CA ASP A 61 -9.35 15.13 10.25
C ASP A 61 -8.41 14.98 11.47
N ALA A 62 -7.95 16.11 12.01
CA ALA A 62 -7.02 16.12 13.14
C ALA A 62 -7.60 15.48 14.40
N ALA A 63 -8.91 15.54 14.62
CA ALA A 63 -9.57 14.94 15.78
C ALA A 63 -9.62 13.40 15.66
N GLN A 64 -9.91 12.89 14.46
CA GLN A 64 -9.80 11.48 14.12
C GLN A 64 -8.38 10.96 14.33
N ALA A 65 -7.37 11.72 13.88
CA ALA A 65 -5.98 11.37 14.11
C ALA A 65 -5.64 11.34 15.61
N GLU A 66 -6.07 12.32 16.40
CA GLU A 66 -5.88 12.33 17.86
C GLU A 66 -6.56 11.13 18.54
N ALA A 67 -7.77 10.77 18.12
CA ALA A 67 -8.50 9.61 18.63
C ALA A 67 -7.77 8.28 18.35
N LEU A 68 -7.19 8.13 17.15
CA LEU A 68 -6.35 6.98 16.81
C LEU A 68 -5.09 6.90 17.67
N ALA A 69 -4.47 8.04 17.98
CA ALA A 69 -3.34 8.09 18.89
C ALA A 69 -3.72 7.64 20.31
N ALA A 70 -4.88 8.08 20.79
CA ALA A 70 -5.42 7.69 22.08
C ALA A 70 -5.73 6.19 22.12
N ALA A 71 -6.39 5.65 21.09
CA ALA A 71 -6.68 4.23 20.98
C ALA A 71 -5.40 3.36 20.94
N ALA A 72 -4.38 3.78 20.19
CA ALA A 72 -3.10 3.06 20.12
C ALA A 72 -2.38 3.00 21.48
N LEU A 73 -2.40 4.08 22.25
CA LEU A 73 -1.79 4.14 23.59
C LEU A 73 -2.60 3.40 24.65
N HIS A 74 -3.93 3.43 24.54
CA HIS A 74 -4.83 2.85 25.53
C HIS A 74 -4.96 1.34 25.36
N LEU A 75 -5.08 0.86 24.11
CA LEU A 75 -5.43 -0.54 23.83
C LEU A 75 -4.29 -1.36 23.23
N GLY A 76 -3.25 -0.73 22.67
CA GLY A 76 -2.22 -1.41 21.87
C GLY A 76 -0.80 -1.12 22.32
N ASP A 77 0.16 -1.29 21.40
CA ASP A 77 1.60 -1.08 21.63
C ASP A 77 2.04 0.40 21.59
N GLY A 78 1.08 1.34 21.56
CA GLY A 78 1.35 2.78 21.47
C GLY A 78 1.81 3.26 20.09
N ALA A 79 1.84 2.40 19.07
CA ALA A 79 2.21 2.77 17.71
C ALA A 79 1.04 2.65 16.73
N LEU A 80 1.13 3.42 15.64
CA LEU A 80 0.27 3.30 14.47
C LEU A 80 1.11 2.83 13.28
N HIS A 81 0.59 1.84 12.58
CA HIS A 81 1.27 1.26 11.42
C HIS A 81 0.55 1.63 10.13
N LEU A 82 1.24 2.36 9.26
CA LEU A 82 0.77 2.69 7.93
C LEU A 82 0.81 1.46 7.03
N THR A 83 -0.21 1.28 6.22
CA THR A 83 -0.32 0.12 5.31
C THR A 83 -0.08 0.51 3.86
N SER A 84 0.24 -0.48 3.02
CA SER A 84 0.41 -0.28 1.57
C SER A 84 -0.86 0.08 0.79
N ARG A 85 -1.96 0.38 1.49
CA ARG A 85 -3.27 0.73 0.92
C ARG A 85 -3.91 1.94 1.61
N GLY A 86 -3.12 2.78 2.26
CA GLY A 86 -3.61 4.01 2.91
C GLY A 86 -4.43 3.79 4.19
N ASN A 87 -4.54 2.56 4.70
CA ASN A 87 -5.14 2.27 6.01
C ASN A 87 -4.12 2.39 7.15
N LEU A 88 -4.65 2.37 8.37
CA LEU A 88 -3.91 2.28 9.62
C LEU A 88 -4.11 0.92 10.31
N GLN A 89 -3.10 0.48 11.05
CA GLN A 89 -3.18 -0.71 11.91
C GLN A 89 -2.77 -0.38 13.33
N LEU A 90 -3.53 -0.92 14.27
CA LEU A 90 -3.19 -1.00 15.68
C LEU A 90 -2.75 -2.43 15.97
N ARG A 91 -1.70 -2.60 16.75
CA ARG A 91 -1.13 -3.89 17.13
C ARG A 91 -0.94 -3.94 18.65
N GLY A 92 -0.64 -5.11 19.19
CA GLY A 92 -0.52 -5.26 20.64
C GLY A 92 -1.85 -5.25 21.38
N LEU A 93 -2.97 -5.45 20.67
CA LEU A 93 -4.29 -5.43 21.28
C LEU A 93 -4.51 -6.70 22.09
N GLU A 94 -5.20 -6.59 23.22
CA GLU A 94 -5.76 -7.76 23.89
C GLU A 94 -6.88 -8.36 23.03
N ALA A 95 -7.09 -9.68 23.12
CA ALA A 95 -8.12 -10.36 22.32
C ALA A 95 -9.54 -9.83 22.56
N ARG A 96 -9.79 -9.25 23.74
CA ARG A 96 -11.09 -8.67 24.16
C ARG A 96 -11.27 -7.20 23.78
N SER A 97 -10.24 -6.54 23.22
CA SER A 97 -10.28 -5.09 22.95
C SER A 97 -11.18 -4.70 21.76
N ALA A 98 -11.75 -5.65 21.04
CA ALA A 98 -12.53 -5.40 19.83
C ALA A 98 -13.74 -4.47 20.07
N GLU A 99 -14.52 -4.73 21.13
CA GLU A 99 -15.70 -3.94 21.46
C GLU A 99 -15.33 -2.51 21.88
N GLU A 100 -14.33 -2.37 22.75
CA GLU A 100 -13.87 -1.06 23.22
C GLU A 100 -13.25 -0.24 22.09
N LEU A 101 -12.42 -0.86 21.25
CA LEU A 101 -11.88 -0.24 20.05
C LEU A 101 -13.00 0.20 19.11
N GLY A 102 -14.01 -0.66 18.89
CA GLY A 102 -15.19 -0.34 18.10
C GLY A 102 -15.89 0.93 18.58
N ARG A 103 -16.17 1.04 19.89
CA ARG A 103 -16.78 2.24 20.49
C ARG A 103 -15.93 3.50 20.32
N LEU A 104 -14.62 3.40 20.51
CA LEU A 104 -13.71 4.54 20.32
C LEU A 104 -13.69 5.02 18.86
N LEU A 105 -13.64 4.08 17.91
CA LEU A 105 -13.64 4.40 16.48
C LEU A 105 -14.99 4.94 16.01
N GLU A 106 -16.10 4.40 16.50
CA GLU A 106 -17.44 4.91 16.22
C GLU A 106 -17.61 6.35 16.73
N ALA A 107 -17.22 6.62 17.98
CA ALA A 107 -17.26 7.97 18.54
C ALA A 107 -16.40 8.97 17.75
N ALA A 108 -15.30 8.51 17.16
CA ALA A 108 -14.43 9.30 16.29
C ALA A 108 -14.90 9.37 14.83
N ARG A 109 -16.00 8.70 14.46
CA ARG A 109 -16.48 8.58 13.07
C ARG A 109 -15.45 7.93 12.13
N LEU A 110 -14.75 6.91 12.63
CA LEU A 110 -13.76 6.09 11.91
C LEU A 110 -14.28 4.68 11.60
N LEU A 111 -15.53 4.41 11.95
CA LEU A 111 -16.22 3.16 11.67
C LEU A 111 -17.39 3.46 10.73
N PRO A 112 -17.34 3.10 9.43
CA PRO A 112 -18.39 3.44 8.47
C PRO A 112 -19.71 2.72 8.81
N SER A 113 -19.64 1.43 9.09
CA SER A 113 -20.71 0.61 9.66
C SER A 113 -20.09 -0.73 10.12
N ALA A 114 -20.82 -1.51 10.92
CA ALA A 114 -20.34 -2.84 11.32
C ALA A 114 -20.20 -3.81 10.13
N SER A 115 -21.05 -3.69 9.11
CA SER A 115 -21.03 -4.53 7.90
C SER A 115 -19.96 -4.11 6.90
N HIS A 116 -19.61 -2.82 6.85
CA HIS A 116 -18.72 -2.26 5.82
C HIS A 116 -17.32 -1.89 6.32
N GLU A 117 -17.01 -2.08 7.61
CA GLU A 117 -15.67 -1.82 8.15
C GLU A 117 -14.58 -2.66 7.45
N ARG A 118 -14.96 -3.85 6.96
CA ARG A 118 -14.08 -4.77 6.22
C ARG A 118 -14.10 -4.60 4.71
N VAL A 119 -15.10 -3.92 4.16
CA VAL A 119 -15.10 -3.53 2.74
C VAL A 119 -13.82 -2.74 2.54
N ARG A 120 -12.97 -3.17 1.62
CA ARG A 120 -11.59 -2.67 1.61
C ARG A 120 -11.56 -1.17 1.32
N ASN A 121 -10.36 -0.61 1.49
CA ASN A 121 -10.16 0.81 1.36
C ASN A 121 -10.34 1.31 -0.08
N ILE A 122 -10.67 2.60 -0.18
CA ILE A 122 -10.47 3.39 -1.39
C ILE A 122 -9.14 4.11 -1.24
N VAL A 123 -8.22 3.93 -2.19
CA VAL A 123 -6.97 4.71 -2.22
C VAL A 123 -7.16 5.88 -3.18
N ALA A 124 -6.68 7.07 -2.83
CA ALA A 124 -6.73 8.24 -3.70
C ALA A 124 -5.33 8.84 -3.89
N SER A 125 -5.09 9.52 -5.02
CA SER A 125 -3.85 10.30 -5.25
C SER A 125 -3.63 11.29 -4.08
N PRO A 126 -2.58 11.14 -3.25
CA PRO A 126 -2.46 11.91 -2.01
C PRO A 126 -2.30 13.42 -2.23
N LEU A 127 -1.78 13.84 -3.38
CA LEU A 127 -1.56 15.24 -3.72
C LEU A 127 -2.70 15.86 -4.54
N SER A 128 -3.80 15.13 -4.76
CA SER A 128 -4.94 15.62 -5.54
C SER A 128 -5.49 16.94 -4.96
N GLY A 129 -5.59 17.95 -5.84
CA GLY A 129 -6.01 19.30 -5.48
C GLY A 129 -4.99 20.16 -4.72
N LEU A 130 -3.78 19.65 -4.44
CA LEU A 130 -2.78 20.37 -3.62
C LEU A 130 -1.66 21.02 -4.42
N ASP A 131 -1.19 20.36 -5.48
CA ASP A 131 0.01 20.78 -6.22
C ASP A 131 -0.26 21.20 -7.67
N GLY A 132 -1.49 21.04 -8.16
CA GLY A 132 -1.87 21.31 -9.54
C GLY A 132 -1.34 20.27 -10.55
N GLY A 133 -0.78 19.14 -10.09
CA GLY A 133 -0.22 18.10 -10.96
C GLY A 133 -1.25 17.16 -11.59
N GLY A 134 -2.49 17.15 -11.09
CA GLY A 134 -3.59 16.33 -11.59
C GLY A 134 -4.59 17.11 -12.46
N HIS A 135 -5.42 16.38 -13.21
CA HIS A 135 -6.52 16.92 -13.99
C HIS A 135 -7.76 17.27 -13.14
N ARG A 136 -7.92 16.62 -11.98
CA ARG A 136 -9.11 16.74 -11.12
C ARG A 136 -8.76 16.63 -9.64
N ASP A 137 -9.46 17.37 -8.78
CA ASP A 137 -9.52 17.02 -7.36
C ASP A 137 -10.48 15.83 -7.14
N VAL A 138 -9.94 14.65 -6.81
CA VAL A 138 -10.74 13.41 -6.68
C VAL A 138 -11.51 13.31 -5.36
N ARG A 139 -11.43 14.31 -4.47
CA ARG A 139 -12.15 14.29 -3.17
C ARG A 139 -13.66 14.14 -3.34
N SER A 140 -14.27 14.77 -4.35
CA SER A 140 -15.70 14.62 -4.62
C SER A 140 -16.06 13.19 -4.99
N TRP A 141 -15.23 12.53 -5.81
CA TRP A 141 -15.41 11.12 -6.15
C TRP A 141 -15.22 10.22 -4.94
N LEU A 142 -14.24 10.51 -4.09
CA LEU A 142 -13.99 9.75 -2.87
C LEU A 142 -15.20 9.74 -1.94
N VAL A 143 -15.73 10.93 -1.62
CA VAL A 143 -16.87 11.07 -0.72
C VAL A 143 -18.10 10.37 -1.28
N GLU A 144 -18.39 10.55 -2.57
CA GLU A 144 -19.57 9.94 -3.19
C GLU A 144 -19.42 8.41 -3.32
N LEU A 145 -18.25 7.90 -3.72
CA LEU A 145 -18.01 6.47 -3.81
C LEU A 145 -18.10 5.79 -2.45
N ASP A 146 -17.52 6.40 -1.41
CA ASP A 146 -17.60 5.86 -0.04
C ASP A 146 -19.04 5.78 0.46
N ARG A 147 -19.81 6.84 0.24
CA ARG A 147 -21.25 6.89 0.56
C ARG A 147 -22.04 5.82 -0.19
N LEU A 148 -21.78 5.64 -1.48
CA LEU A 148 -22.43 4.64 -2.33
C LEU A 148 -22.10 3.21 -1.88
N LEU A 149 -20.83 2.92 -1.55
CA LEU A 149 -20.42 1.60 -1.06
C LEU A 149 -21.07 1.27 0.29
N CYS A 150 -21.17 2.24 1.21
CA CYS A 150 -21.82 2.03 2.51
C CYS A 150 -23.33 1.82 2.39
N ALA A 151 -23.95 2.32 1.32
CA ALA A 151 -25.39 2.16 1.06
C ALA A 151 -25.74 0.86 0.31
N SER A 152 -24.76 0.18 -0.30
CA SER A 152 -24.97 -1.05 -1.08
C SER A 152 -24.85 -2.28 -0.17
N GLU A 153 -25.89 -3.12 -0.16
CA GLU A 153 -25.87 -4.39 0.58
C GLU A 153 -24.95 -5.39 -0.11
N GLU A 154 -24.93 -5.43 -1.44
CA GLU A 154 -24.07 -6.29 -2.24
C GLU A 154 -22.59 -5.95 -2.03
N ALA A 155 -22.24 -4.68 -1.90
CA ALA A 155 -20.87 -4.26 -1.62
C ALA A 155 -20.34 -4.78 -0.27
N SER A 156 -21.23 -5.12 0.68
CA SER A 156 -20.81 -5.70 1.98
C SER A 156 -20.22 -7.11 1.85
N GLU A 157 -20.49 -7.81 0.74
CA GLU A 157 -19.93 -9.14 0.45
C GLU A 157 -18.50 -9.07 -0.12
N LEU A 158 -18.02 -7.88 -0.48
CA LEU A 158 -16.67 -7.71 -0.98
C LEU A 158 -15.67 -8.18 0.06
N SER A 159 -14.73 -9.01 -0.41
CA SER A 159 -13.58 -9.39 0.41
C SER A 159 -12.84 -8.15 0.87
N GLY A 160 -12.25 -8.24 2.07
CA GLY A 160 -11.26 -7.27 2.47
C GLY A 160 -10.07 -7.19 1.52
N ARG A 161 -9.94 -7.96 0.44
CA ARG A 161 -8.83 -7.82 -0.53
C ARG A 161 -9.17 -6.93 -1.74
N PHE A 162 -10.45 -6.69 -2.01
CA PHE A 162 -10.94 -5.97 -3.19
C PHE A 162 -10.65 -4.47 -3.08
N LEU A 163 -9.75 -3.91 -3.86
CA LEU A 163 -9.26 -2.53 -3.70
C LEU A 163 -9.88 -1.56 -4.71
N PHE A 164 -10.23 -0.35 -4.28
CA PHE A 164 -10.56 0.77 -5.17
C PHE A 164 -9.38 1.75 -5.24
N ALA A 165 -9.18 2.39 -6.40
CA ALA A 165 -8.22 3.47 -6.59
C ALA A 165 -8.83 4.65 -7.34
N LEU A 166 -8.57 5.87 -6.87
CA LEU A 166 -8.96 7.13 -7.48
C LEU A 166 -7.70 7.91 -7.84
N ASP A 167 -7.41 7.98 -9.13
CA ASP A 167 -6.24 8.65 -9.66
C ASP A 167 -6.65 10.00 -10.26
N ASP A 168 -5.95 11.07 -9.88
CA ASP A 168 -6.25 12.42 -10.34
C ASP A 168 -5.77 12.74 -11.76
N GLY A 169 -5.23 11.74 -12.47
CA GLY A 169 -4.69 11.87 -13.82
C GLY A 169 -3.17 11.75 -13.86
N ARG A 170 -2.48 11.88 -12.71
CA ARG A 170 -1.02 11.79 -12.62
C ARG A 170 -0.47 10.37 -12.71
N GLY A 171 -1.32 9.36 -12.52
CA GLY A 171 -0.97 7.95 -12.63
C GLY A 171 -0.27 7.35 -11.40
N ASP A 172 -0.25 8.03 -10.26
CA ASP A 172 0.52 7.63 -9.08
C ASP A 172 -0.03 6.39 -8.39
N VAL A 173 -1.35 6.20 -8.37
CA VAL A 173 -1.99 5.04 -7.72
C VAL A 173 -2.21 3.87 -8.67
N LEU A 174 -1.94 4.02 -9.98
CA LEU A 174 -2.13 2.96 -10.96
C LEU A 174 -1.26 1.72 -10.69
N ALA A 175 -0.04 1.92 -10.19
CA ALA A 175 0.88 0.83 -9.84
C ALA A 175 0.35 -0.05 -8.68
N LEU A 176 -0.66 0.42 -7.94
CA LEU A 176 -1.29 -0.33 -6.87
C LEU A 176 -2.16 -1.48 -7.38
N GLY A 177 -2.42 -1.59 -8.68
CA GLY A 177 -3.19 -2.69 -9.28
C GLY A 177 -4.49 -2.96 -8.52
N ALA A 178 -5.30 -1.91 -8.33
CA ALA A 178 -6.59 -1.99 -7.69
C ALA A 178 -7.57 -2.81 -8.55
N ASP A 179 -8.64 -3.30 -7.94
CA ASP A 179 -9.68 -4.05 -8.63
C ASP A 179 -10.55 -3.11 -9.47
N VAL A 180 -10.84 -1.91 -8.96
CA VAL A 180 -11.51 -0.84 -9.70
C VAL A 180 -10.68 0.43 -9.59
N THR A 181 -10.26 0.98 -10.72
CA THR A 181 -9.52 2.25 -10.77
C THR A 181 -10.26 3.27 -11.60
N LEU A 182 -10.54 4.45 -11.03
CA LEU A 182 -10.95 5.63 -11.77
C LEU A 182 -9.73 6.51 -12.03
N LEU A 183 -9.45 6.81 -13.29
CA LEU A 183 -8.36 7.70 -13.73
C LEU A 183 -8.96 8.96 -14.35
N ALA A 184 -8.77 10.12 -13.73
CA ALA A 184 -9.26 11.37 -14.28
C ALA A 184 -8.55 11.72 -15.60
N LEU A 185 -9.32 12.28 -16.53
CA LEU A 185 -8.85 12.70 -17.84
C LEU A 185 -8.89 14.23 -17.98
N GLY A 186 -8.04 14.77 -18.85
CA GLY A 186 -8.02 16.19 -19.15
C GLY A 186 -9.25 16.71 -19.91
N ASP A 187 -10.07 15.82 -20.48
CA ASP A 187 -11.35 16.15 -21.12
C ASP A 187 -12.51 16.33 -20.11
N GLY A 188 -12.23 16.18 -18.82
CA GLY A 188 -13.20 16.26 -17.74
C GLY A 188 -13.91 14.93 -17.44
N GLY A 189 -13.65 13.85 -18.19
CA GLY A 189 -14.17 12.51 -17.90
C GLY A 189 -13.25 11.67 -17.01
N ALA A 190 -13.54 10.37 -16.94
CA ALA A 190 -12.71 9.37 -16.28
C ALA A 190 -12.60 8.09 -17.10
N LEU A 191 -11.47 7.39 -16.96
CA LEU A 191 -11.36 5.99 -17.36
C LEU A 191 -11.58 5.09 -16.15
N LEU A 192 -12.52 4.16 -16.27
CA LEU A 192 -12.69 3.06 -15.33
C LEU A 192 -11.93 1.83 -15.84
N ARG A 193 -10.96 1.39 -15.05
CA ARG A 193 -10.14 0.19 -15.28
C ARG A 193 -10.51 -0.89 -14.27
N LEU A 194 -10.55 -2.13 -14.76
CA LEU A 194 -10.81 -3.32 -13.95
C LEU A 194 -9.53 -4.17 -13.80
N GLY A 195 -9.26 -4.61 -12.58
CA GLY A 195 -8.11 -5.44 -12.24
C GLY A 195 -6.76 -4.73 -12.41
N SER A 196 -5.69 -5.51 -12.26
CA SER A 196 -4.31 -4.99 -12.35
C SER A 196 -3.88 -4.53 -13.74
N GLY A 197 -4.65 -4.84 -14.78
CA GLY A 197 -4.28 -4.56 -16.18
C GLY A 197 -3.18 -5.47 -16.74
N GLU A 198 -2.77 -6.51 -16.00
CA GLU A 198 -1.81 -7.54 -16.46
C GLU A 198 -2.47 -8.62 -17.33
N GLY A 199 -3.80 -8.61 -17.45
CA GLY A 199 -4.54 -9.45 -18.38
C GLY A 199 -4.57 -8.82 -19.78
N GLU A 200 -3.48 -8.96 -20.56
CA GLU A 200 -3.64 -9.02 -22.02
C GLU A 200 -4.54 -10.22 -22.30
N ARG A 201 -5.79 -9.96 -22.69
CA ARG A 201 -6.74 -11.01 -23.05
C ARG A 201 -6.29 -11.66 -24.37
N ALA A 202 -6.56 -12.96 -24.52
CA ALA A 202 -6.25 -13.72 -25.73
C ALA A 202 -6.98 -13.23 -27.00
N ASP A 203 -8.00 -12.38 -26.84
CA ASP A 203 -8.86 -11.80 -27.88
C ASP A 203 -8.47 -10.35 -28.25
N GLY A 204 -7.47 -9.74 -27.59
CA GLY A 204 -6.97 -8.40 -27.94
C GLY A 204 -7.82 -7.21 -27.48
N GLU A 205 -9.02 -7.44 -26.91
CA GLU A 205 -9.91 -6.37 -26.42
C GLU A 205 -9.73 -6.10 -24.92
N THR A 206 -8.69 -5.33 -24.56
CA THR A 206 -8.62 -4.72 -23.22
C THR A 206 -9.45 -3.43 -23.19
N GLY A 207 -10.76 -3.59 -23.21
CA GLY A 207 -11.70 -2.48 -23.07
C GLY A 207 -11.64 -1.88 -21.66
N VAL A 208 -11.50 -0.56 -21.58
CA VAL A 208 -11.80 0.25 -20.39
C VAL A 208 -13.13 0.97 -20.63
N LEU A 209 -13.76 1.50 -19.59
CA LEU A 209 -14.94 2.36 -19.77
C LEU A 209 -14.50 3.82 -19.66
N HIS A 210 -14.77 4.62 -20.70
CA HIS A 210 -14.82 6.06 -20.55
C HIS A 210 -16.17 6.43 -19.95
N VAL A 211 -16.15 7.17 -18.84
CA VAL A 211 -17.34 7.57 -18.11
C VAL A 211 -17.34 9.08 -17.88
N PRO A 212 -18.49 9.76 -18.02
CA PRO A 212 -18.62 11.15 -17.63
C PRO A 212 -18.31 11.35 -16.14
N ASP A 213 -17.80 12.54 -15.83
CA ASP A 213 -17.37 12.89 -14.47
C ASP A 213 -18.38 12.55 -13.37
N ALA A 214 -19.63 12.96 -13.61
CA ALA A 214 -20.74 12.84 -12.68
C ALA A 214 -21.16 11.37 -12.46
N LEU A 215 -20.80 10.48 -13.37
CA LEU A 215 -21.13 9.05 -13.31
C LEU A 215 -19.98 8.21 -12.76
N ALA A 216 -18.76 8.74 -12.66
CA ALA A 216 -17.58 7.95 -12.31
C ALA A 216 -17.72 7.18 -10.97
N PRO A 217 -18.17 7.78 -9.85
CA PRO A 217 -18.37 7.03 -8.60
C PRO A 217 -19.42 5.92 -8.71
N ARG A 218 -20.52 6.17 -9.44
CA ARG A 218 -21.58 5.17 -9.66
C ARG A 218 -21.09 4.02 -10.54
N ALA A 219 -20.29 4.31 -11.57
CA ALA A 219 -19.67 3.29 -12.40
C ALA A 219 -18.71 2.41 -11.60
N ALA A 220 -17.96 3.00 -10.65
CA ALA A 220 -17.09 2.24 -9.75
C ALA A 220 -17.86 1.32 -8.79
N LEU A 221 -18.98 1.77 -8.23
CA LEU A 221 -19.89 0.90 -7.47
C LEU A 221 -20.43 -0.22 -8.36
N ALA A 222 -20.93 0.12 -9.55
CA ALA A 222 -21.48 -0.84 -10.50
C ALA A 222 -20.46 -1.94 -10.87
N ALA A 223 -19.18 -1.60 -10.96
CA ALA A 223 -18.11 -2.56 -11.18
C ALA A 223 -17.94 -3.55 -10.01
N ALA A 224 -18.08 -3.06 -8.79
CA ALA A 224 -17.98 -3.88 -7.59
C ALA A 224 -19.18 -4.83 -7.45
N GLU A 225 -20.40 -4.35 -7.70
CA GLU A 225 -21.62 -5.15 -7.70
C GLU A 225 -21.60 -6.19 -8.84
N ALA A 226 -21.13 -5.80 -10.03
CA ALA A 226 -20.91 -6.72 -11.14
C ALA A 226 -19.92 -7.83 -10.78
N PHE A 227 -18.83 -7.50 -10.07
CA PHE A 227 -17.88 -8.49 -9.57
C PHE A 227 -18.54 -9.48 -8.61
N VAL A 228 -19.28 -9.00 -7.59
CA VAL A 228 -19.99 -9.87 -6.63
C VAL A 228 -20.95 -10.82 -7.35
N GLU A 229 -21.72 -10.31 -8.31
CA GLU A 229 -22.63 -11.12 -9.10
C GLU A 229 -21.91 -12.20 -9.93
N VAL A 230 -20.77 -11.85 -10.53
CA VAL A 230 -19.93 -12.80 -11.27
C VAL A 230 -19.37 -13.86 -10.32
N VAL A 231 -18.88 -13.50 -9.14
CA VAL A 231 -18.41 -14.48 -8.15
C VAL A 231 -19.52 -15.47 -7.78
N ARG A 232 -20.73 -14.97 -7.51
CA ARG A 232 -21.90 -15.82 -7.21
C ARG A 232 -22.24 -16.78 -8.35
N ALA A 233 -22.03 -16.38 -9.60
CA ALA A 233 -22.32 -17.19 -10.78
C ALA A 233 -21.25 -18.25 -11.11
N TYR A 234 -19.96 -17.97 -10.85
CA TYR A 234 -18.84 -18.84 -11.23
C TYR A 234 -18.30 -19.69 -10.07
N GLY A 235 -18.63 -19.36 -8.81
CA GLY A 235 -18.23 -20.12 -7.62
C GLY A 235 -17.54 -19.27 -6.56
N ASP A 236 -17.62 -19.71 -5.31
CA ASP A 236 -17.06 -19.04 -4.14
C ASP A 236 -15.54 -19.23 -4.04
N GLY A 237 -14.78 -18.21 -4.43
CA GLY A 237 -13.32 -18.30 -4.29
C GLY A 237 -12.52 -17.07 -4.71
N ALA A 238 -13.06 -16.23 -5.59
CA ALA A 238 -12.40 -15.01 -6.01
C ALA A 238 -12.61 -13.90 -4.99
N TRP A 239 -11.52 -13.29 -4.52
CA TRP A 239 -11.53 -12.14 -3.62
C TRP A 239 -11.20 -10.83 -4.33
N ARG A 240 -10.69 -10.95 -5.55
CA ARG A 240 -10.28 -9.88 -6.46
C ARG A 240 -10.73 -10.20 -7.87
N ILE A 241 -10.80 -9.19 -8.72
CA ILE A 241 -11.09 -9.39 -10.15
C ILE A 241 -10.00 -10.26 -10.79
N ASP A 242 -8.73 -10.06 -10.44
CA ASP A 242 -7.62 -10.88 -10.95
C ASP A 242 -7.64 -12.35 -10.48
N ASP A 243 -8.46 -12.70 -9.48
CA ASP A 243 -8.64 -14.09 -9.04
C ASP A 243 -9.66 -14.84 -9.92
N LEU A 244 -10.43 -14.12 -10.76
CA LEU A 244 -11.39 -14.71 -11.68
C LEU A 244 -10.68 -15.37 -12.86
N PRO A 245 -11.31 -16.38 -13.49
CA PRO A 245 -10.78 -16.90 -14.74
C PRO A 245 -10.90 -15.86 -15.86
N PRO A 246 -9.99 -15.85 -16.85
CA PRO A 246 -9.94 -14.81 -17.89
C PRO A 246 -11.25 -14.58 -18.65
N GLU A 247 -12.02 -15.64 -18.90
CA GLU A 247 -13.33 -15.59 -19.54
C GLU A 247 -14.37 -14.81 -18.73
N ALA A 248 -14.26 -14.81 -17.40
CA ALA A 248 -15.19 -14.10 -16.51
C ALA A 248 -14.91 -12.59 -16.45
N HIS A 249 -13.70 -12.14 -16.80
CA HIS A 249 -13.33 -10.71 -16.79
C HIS A 249 -14.21 -9.88 -17.73
N GLY A 250 -14.61 -10.47 -18.88
CA GLY A 250 -15.50 -9.80 -19.85
C GLY A 250 -16.91 -9.62 -19.32
N SER A 251 -17.37 -10.59 -18.52
CA SER A 251 -18.67 -10.53 -17.85
C SER A 251 -18.73 -9.36 -16.87
N VAL A 252 -17.67 -9.14 -16.07
CA VAL A 252 -17.60 -7.99 -15.15
C VAL A 252 -17.67 -6.67 -15.92
N LEU A 253 -16.86 -6.50 -16.97
CA LEU A 253 -16.86 -5.27 -17.77
C LEU A 253 -18.22 -4.99 -18.42
N ARG A 254 -18.81 -5.98 -19.08
CA ARG A 254 -20.11 -5.86 -19.75
C ARG A 254 -21.21 -5.45 -18.75
N ARG A 255 -21.30 -6.17 -17.63
CA ARG A 255 -22.26 -5.88 -16.55
C ARG A 255 -22.03 -4.52 -15.92
N THR A 256 -20.78 -4.05 -15.85
CA THR A 256 -20.45 -2.70 -15.39
C THR A 256 -21.00 -1.65 -16.34
N ALA A 257 -20.76 -1.80 -17.65
CA ALA A 257 -21.27 -0.88 -18.67
C ALA A 257 -22.81 -0.82 -18.67
N GLU A 258 -23.47 -1.98 -18.61
CA GLU A 258 -24.94 -2.09 -18.55
C GLU A 258 -25.53 -1.33 -17.35
N ARG A 259 -24.89 -1.43 -16.17
CA ARG A 259 -25.32 -0.74 -14.94
C ARG A 259 -24.97 0.74 -14.93
N ALA A 260 -23.81 1.12 -15.49
CA ALA A 260 -23.36 2.50 -15.55
C ALA A 260 -24.19 3.36 -16.52
N GLY A 261 -24.86 2.72 -17.48
CA GLY A 261 -25.79 3.36 -18.41
C GLY A 261 -25.16 3.68 -19.78
N PRO A 262 -25.95 4.23 -20.71
CA PRO A 262 -25.54 4.41 -22.11
C PRO A 262 -24.38 5.41 -22.31
N ASP A 263 -24.15 6.30 -21.34
CA ASP A 263 -23.06 7.27 -21.39
C ASP A 263 -21.70 6.66 -20.97
N ALA A 264 -21.68 5.43 -20.46
CA ALA A 264 -20.45 4.69 -20.16
C ALA A 264 -20.00 3.90 -21.40
N LEU A 265 -19.00 4.41 -22.11
CA LEU A 265 -18.58 3.89 -23.40
C LEU A 265 -17.35 3.01 -23.25
N THR A 266 -17.43 1.77 -23.73
CA THR A 266 -16.24 0.92 -23.87
C THR A 266 -15.30 1.52 -24.90
N CYS A 267 -14.04 1.69 -24.54
CA CYS A 267 -12.99 2.15 -25.44
C CYS A 267 -11.70 1.34 -25.26
N PRO A 268 -10.83 1.28 -26.28
CA PRO A 268 -9.52 0.68 -26.13
C PRO A 268 -8.74 1.40 -25.01
N LEU A 269 -7.96 0.65 -24.23
CA LEU A 269 -7.06 1.26 -23.26
C LEU A 269 -6.15 2.27 -23.99
N PRO A 270 -6.24 3.59 -23.69
CA PRO A 270 -5.35 4.54 -24.32
C PRO A 270 -3.90 4.23 -23.92
N PRO A 271 -2.91 4.56 -24.77
CA PRO A 271 -1.52 4.49 -24.38
C PRO A 271 -1.33 5.34 -23.12
N SER A 272 -1.22 4.68 -21.97
CA SER A 272 -1.31 5.33 -20.68
C SER A 272 -0.26 6.45 -20.56
N PRO A 273 -0.62 7.65 -20.04
CA PRO A 273 0.36 8.65 -19.62
C PRO A 273 1.38 8.08 -18.63
N ALA A 274 1.02 7.04 -17.87
CA ALA A 274 1.93 6.33 -16.98
C ALA A 274 3.07 5.58 -17.70
N ARG A 275 2.98 5.36 -19.02
CA ARG A 275 4.12 4.90 -19.83
C ARG A 275 5.11 6.03 -20.15
N ALA A 276 4.69 7.29 -20.13
CA ALA A 276 5.51 8.46 -20.47
C ALA A 276 6.01 9.22 -19.24
N ALA A 277 5.22 9.27 -18.16
CA ALA A 277 5.58 9.86 -16.87
C ALA A 277 5.53 8.77 -15.80
N ALA A 278 6.62 8.02 -15.66
CA ALA A 278 6.83 7.08 -14.57
C ALA A 278 6.98 7.86 -13.26
N ALA A 279 5.88 8.23 -12.61
CA ALA A 279 5.93 8.58 -11.20
C ALA A 279 6.61 7.42 -10.46
N PRO A 280 7.60 7.69 -9.59
CA PRO A 280 8.26 6.61 -8.88
C PRO A 280 7.20 5.78 -8.15
N PRO A 281 7.36 4.44 -8.07
CA PRO A 281 6.50 3.57 -7.26
C PRO A 281 6.58 3.87 -5.74
N GLU A 282 7.16 5.00 -5.35
CA GLU A 282 7.50 5.43 -4.00
C GLU A 282 6.63 6.59 -3.49
N GLY A 283 5.65 7.06 -4.27
CA GLY A 283 4.69 8.08 -3.86
C GLY A 283 5.25 9.51 -3.80
N PRO A 284 4.54 10.42 -3.09
CA PRO A 284 4.98 11.81 -2.93
C PRO A 284 6.40 11.92 -2.38
N VAL A 285 7.21 12.78 -3.00
CA VAL A 285 8.57 13.05 -2.52
C VAL A 285 8.50 13.74 -1.15
N PRO A 286 9.33 13.35 -0.15
CA PRO A 286 9.34 14.01 1.15
C PRO A 286 9.84 15.47 1.02
N GLY A 287 9.19 16.39 1.72
CA GLY A 287 9.54 17.79 1.76
C GLY A 287 8.33 18.72 1.63
N LEU A 288 8.61 19.96 1.21
CA LEU A 288 7.58 20.95 0.90
C LEU A 288 7.01 20.70 -0.50
N VAL A 289 5.69 20.62 -0.60
CA VAL A 289 4.95 20.49 -1.85
C VAL A 289 4.18 21.79 -2.08
N ARG A 290 4.48 22.46 -3.19
CA ARG A 290 3.90 23.74 -3.56
C ARG A 290 3.16 23.61 -4.89
N ALA A 291 2.05 24.31 -5.03
CA ALA A 291 1.29 24.35 -6.28
C ALA A 291 2.13 24.88 -7.46
N LEU A 292 1.92 24.31 -8.64
CA LEU A 292 2.41 24.85 -9.90
C LEU A 292 1.87 26.28 -10.08
N GLY A 293 2.75 27.27 -10.00
CA GLY A 293 2.39 28.70 -10.00
C GLY A 293 2.59 29.44 -8.67
N GLY A 294 3.01 28.73 -7.61
CA GLY A 294 3.29 29.30 -6.28
C GLY A 294 2.09 29.27 -5.33
N SER A 295 2.35 29.49 -4.04
CA SER A 295 1.36 29.46 -2.96
C SER A 295 0.31 30.59 -3.03
N GLY A 296 0.54 31.62 -3.85
CA GLY A 296 -0.35 32.76 -4.08
C GLY A 296 -1.29 32.65 -5.29
N ALA A 297 -1.34 31.49 -5.97
CA ALA A 297 -2.29 31.29 -7.06
C ALA A 297 -3.75 31.34 -6.53
N PRO A 298 -4.72 31.86 -7.31
CA PRO A 298 -6.14 31.83 -6.93
C PRO A 298 -6.58 30.39 -6.65
N GLY A 299 -6.99 30.10 -5.41
CA GLY A 299 -7.30 28.74 -4.94
C GLY A 299 -6.15 28.00 -4.24
N GLY A 300 -5.06 28.70 -3.88
CA GLY A 300 -3.91 28.12 -3.17
C GLY A 300 -4.26 27.52 -1.82
N HIS A 301 -4.00 26.21 -1.65
CA HIS A 301 -4.21 25.47 -0.41
C HIS A 301 -2.96 25.53 0.51
N GLY A 302 -2.26 26.67 0.55
CA GLY A 302 -0.96 26.79 1.24
C GLY A 302 0.10 25.80 0.72
N VAL A 303 1.08 25.48 1.57
CA VAL A 303 2.12 24.46 1.32
C VAL A 303 1.66 23.13 1.89
N ALA A 304 1.74 22.05 1.13
CA ALA A 304 1.57 20.72 1.69
C ALA A 304 2.91 20.18 2.20
N LEU A 305 2.93 19.58 3.39
CA LEU A 305 4.10 18.87 3.91
C LEU A 305 3.96 17.39 3.57
N SER A 306 4.93 16.82 2.87
CA SER A 306 5.00 15.39 2.58
C SER A 306 6.09 14.76 3.45
N VAL A 307 5.74 13.76 4.26
CA VAL A 307 6.71 13.06 5.11
C VAL A 307 6.54 11.55 5.03
N LEU A 308 7.62 10.79 5.25
CA LEU A 308 7.56 9.33 5.39
C LEU A 308 7.79 8.91 6.83
N ALA A 309 7.10 7.85 7.24
CA ALA A 309 7.38 7.12 8.46
C ALA A 309 8.40 6.02 8.15
N PRO A 310 9.58 5.99 8.81
CA PRO A 310 10.50 4.87 8.70
C PRO A 310 9.77 3.54 8.91
N LEU A 311 9.85 2.65 7.90
CA LEU A 311 9.18 1.35 7.87
C LEU A 311 7.65 1.39 8.06
N GLY A 312 7.02 2.56 7.89
CA GLY A 312 5.59 2.74 8.10
C GLY A 312 5.15 2.63 9.56
N ARG A 313 6.04 2.78 10.54
CA ARG A 313 5.70 2.75 11.96
C ARG A 313 5.82 4.15 12.57
N LEU A 314 4.76 4.61 13.21
CA LEU A 314 4.69 5.91 13.87
C LEU A 314 4.43 5.70 15.36
N SER A 315 5.27 6.28 16.21
CA SER A 315 4.95 6.41 17.63
C SER A 315 3.73 7.31 17.81
N ALA A 316 2.99 7.14 18.91
CA ALA A 316 1.89 8.06 19.25
C ALA A 316 2.37 9.52 19.37
N GLY A 317 3.62 9.75 19.79
CA GLY A 317 4.23 11.09 19.83
C GLY A 317 4.35 11.72 18.44
N GLN A 318 4.92 11.00 17.49
CA GLN A 318 5.03 11.44 16.08
C GLN A 318 3.66 11.66 15.45
N TRP A 319 2.72 10.74 15.67
CA TRP A 319 1.36 10.85 15.14
C TRP A 319 0.60 12.05 15.71
N ARG A 320 0.69 12.30 17.02
CA ARG A 320 0.13 13.49 17.66
C ARG A 320 0.79 14.77 17.15
N LEU A 321 2.09 14.76 16.86
CA LEU A 321 2.76 15.91 16.26
C LEU A 321 2.19 16.21 14.87
N LEU A 322 2.02 15.20 14.02
CA LEU A 322 1.35 15.34 12.72
C LEU A 322 -0.07 15.91 12.86
N ALA A 323 -0.87 15.37 13.79
CA ALA A 323 -2.24 15.85 14.03
C ALA A 323 -2.27 17.32 14.50
N ARG A 324 -1.37 17.70 15.41
CA ARG A 324 -1.24 19.10 15.85
C ARG A 324 -0.78 20.02 14.73
N THR A 325 0.17 19.59 13.90
CA THR A 325 0.63 20.37 12.74
C THR A 325 -0.52 20.59 11.77
N ALA A 326 -1.30 19.54 11.46
CA ALA A 326 -2.50 19.67 10.64
C ALA A 326 -3.50 20.67 11.26
N ARG A 327 -3.80 20.55 12.56
CA ARG A 327 -4.78 21.40 13.26
C ARG A 327 -4.38 22.88 13.34
N HIS A 328 -3.11 23.18 13.63
CA HIS A 328 -2.68 24.54 13.98
C HIS A 328 -1.94 25.27 12.86
N ALA A 329 -1.26 24.53 11.98
CA ALA A 329 -0.49 25.10 10.90
C ALA A 329 -1.11 24.84 9.52
N GLY A 330 -1.89 23.76 9.37
CA GLY A 330 -2.53 23.33 8.11
C GLY A 330 -4.05 23.50 8.07
N THR A 331 -4.72 22.72 7.21
CA THR A 331 -6.18 22.74 7.04
C THR A 331 -6.96 21.92 8.07
N GLY A 332 -6.30 21.29 9.05
CA GLY A 332 -6.88 20.28 9.93
C GLY A 332 -6.99 18.88 9.31
N GLU A 333 -6.49 18.68 8.09
CA GLU A 333 -6.54 17.41 7.36
C GLU A 333 -5.18 16.68 7.39
N LEU A 334 -5.20 15.35 7.36
CA LEU A 334 -4.05 14.49 7.09
C LEU A 334 -4.40 13.50 5.98
N ARG A 335 -3.44 13.18 5.11
CA ARG A 335 -3.59 12.14 4.09
C ARG A 335 -2.54 11.06 4.24
N VAL A 336 -2.94 9.88 4.70
CA VAL A 336 -2.10 8.69 4.78
C VAL A 336 -1.87 8.14 3.38
N THR A 337 -0.62 7.94 3.00
CA THR A 337 -0.27 7.44 1.68
C THR A 337 -0.09 5.91 1.69
N PRO A 338 -0.33 5.21 0.57
CA PRO A 338 0.00 3.79 0.43
C PRO A 338 1.52 3.52 0.40
N TRP A 339 2.35 4.58 0.44
CA TRP A 339 3.81 4.50 0.43
C TRP A 339 4.42 4.82 1.81
N ARG A 340 3.68 4.52 2.89
CA ARG A 340 4.14 4.68 4.28
C ARG A 340 4.47 6.13 4.63
N GLY A 341 3.71 7.07 4.07
CA GLY A 341 3.84 8.49 4.36
C GLY A 341 2.55 9.13 4.81
N VAL A 342 2.66 10.42 5.16
CA VAL A 342 1.56 11.29 5.52
C VAL A 342 1.77 12.62 4.82
N VAL A 343 0.72 13.16 4.21
CA VAL A 343 0.69 14.53 3.70
C VAL A 343 -0.15 15.39 4.66
N VAL A 344 0.37 16.57 5.02
CA VAL A 344 -0.35 17.59 5.78
C VAL A 344 -0.61 18.77 4.85
N PRO A 345 -1.85 18.95 4.36
CA PRO A 345 -2.21 20.07 3.47
C PRO A 345 -2.31 21.40 4.22
N GLY A 346 -2.30 22.52 3.49
CA GLY A 346 -2.75 23.79 4.06
C GLY A 346 -1.72 24.60 4.80
N VAL A 347 -0.47 24.17 4.89
CA VAL A 347 0.49 24.80 5.80
C VAL A 347 0.87 26.19 5.32
N GLY A 348 0.67 27.19 6.17
CA GLY A 348 1.03 28.58 5.86
C GLY A 348 2.51 28.71 5.46
N ASP A 349 2.81 29.53 4.45
CA ASP A 349 4.16 29.64 3.87
C ASP A 349 5.25 29.91 4.91
N GLU A 350 4.98 30.82 5.85
CA GLU A 350 5.94 31.20 6.91
C GLU A 350 6.19 30.07 7.91
N ALA A 351 5.19 29.21 8.15
CA ALA A 351 5.27 28.11 9.11
C ALA A 351 5.82 26.82 8.50
N ALA A 352 5.79 26.69 7.16
CA ALA A 352 6.02 25.43 6.46
C ALA A 352 7.42 24.83 6.73
N GLU A 353 8.48 25.63 6.65
CA GLU A 353 9.86 25.19 6.92
C GLU A 353 10.03 24.76 8.38
N GLY A 354 9.54 25.56 9.33
CA GLY A 354 9.63 25.26 10.75
C GLY A 354 8.85 24.01 11.15
N ALA A 355 7.64 23.84 10.60
CA ALA A 355 6.83 22.65 10.80
C ALA A 355 7.49 21.40 10.21
N LEU A 356 8.06 21.50 9.00
CA LEU A 356 8.80 20.39 8.39
C LEU A 356 10.05 20.02 9.20
N ALA A 357 10.79 21.02 9.69
CA ALA A 357 11.95 20.80 10.55
C ALA A 357 11.57 20.05 11.84
N ALA A 358 10.52 20.49 12.54
CA ALA A 358 10.03 19.84 13.76
C ALA A 358 9.59 18.37 13.53
N LEU A 359 8.96 18.08 12.38
CA LEU A 359 8.64 16.71 11.99
C LEU A 359 9.90 15.88 11.74
N GLY A 360 10.93 16.48 11.15
CA GLY A 360 12.24 15.86 10.95
C GLY A 360 12.96 15.54 12.26
N ASP A 361 12.96 16.48 13.21
CA ASP A 361 13.54 16.31 14.55
C ASP A 361 12.82 15.20 15.34
N ALA A 362 11.53 14.99 15.08
CA ALA A 362 10.77 13.87 15.61
C ALA A 362 11.07 12.52 14.91
N GLY A 363 12.02 12.47 13.98
CA GLY A 363 12.46 11.26 13.28
C GLY A 363 11.64 10.88 12.05
N LEU A 364 10.81 11.78 11.53
CA LEU A 364 10.13 11.58 10.24
C LEU A 364 11.07 11.91 9.08
N VAL A 365 10.86 11.23 7.95
CA VAL A 365 11.64 11.49 6.74
C VAL A 365 11.06 12.71 6.04
N THR A 366 11.83 13.79 5.99
CA THR A 366 11.39 15.09 5.45
C THR A 366 12.21 15.57 4.25
N ARG A 367 13.25 14.81 3.86
CA ARG A 367 14.16 15.18 2.76
C ARG A 367 14.16 14.12 1.66
N PRO A 368 14.20 14.50 0.37
CA PRO A 368 14.25 13.56 -0.75
C PRO A 368 15.47 12.63 -0.69
N ALA A 369 16.62 13.13 -0.23
CA ALA A 369 17.89 12.40 -0.18
C ALA A 369 18.03 11.47 1.05
N SER A 370 16.97 11.27 1.83
CA SER A 370 17.04 10.40 3.01
C SER A 370 17.27 8.94 2.61
N PRO A 371 18.17 8.21 3.30
CA PRO A 371 18.41 6.79 3.01
C PRO A 371 17.21 5.90 3.37
N TRP A 372 16.23 6.42 4.11
CA TRP A 372 14.96 5.75 4.38
C TRP A 372 14.00 5.76 3.18
N ARG A 373 14.26 6.58 2.15
CA ARG A 373 13.40 6.65 0.97
C ARG A 373 13.44 5.34 0.18
N GLY A 374 12.26 4.83 -0.14
CA GLY A 374 12.11 3.55 -0.83
C GLY A 374 12.37 2.32 0.07
N VAL A 375 12.59 2.48 1.37
CA VAL A 375 12.75 1.34 2.30
C VAL A 375 11.38 0.92 2.86
N GLY A 376 11.09 -0.37 2.81
CA GLY A 376 9.89 -0.99 3.37
C GLY A 376 10.20 -2.32 4.04
N ALA A 377 9.35 -2.74 4.97
CA ALA A 377 9.44 -4.05 5.60
C ALA A 377 8.06 -4.58 5.97
N CYS A 378 7.91 -5.90 6.05
CA CYS A 378 6.77 -6.50 6.73
C CYS A 378 6.92 -6.36 8.26
N THR A 379 6.00 -6.93 9.05
CA THR A 379 6.08 -6.87 10.51
C THR A 379 7.34 -7.54 11.05
N GLY A 380 7.75 -8.69 10.48
CA GLY A 380 8.86 -9.47 10.99
C GLY A 380 8.59 -10.07 12.38
N ARG A 381 9.64 -10.64 12.98
CA ARG A 381 9.68 -10.88 14.42
C ARG A 381 9.79 -9.53 15.17
N PRO A 382 9.32 -9.45 16.42
CA PRO A 382 8.58 -10.49 17.15
C PRO A 382 7.09 -10.58 16.76
N GLY A 383 6.56 -9.64 15.95
CA GLY A 383 5.11 -9.53 15.72
C GLY A 383 4.48 -10.48 14.69
N CYS A 384 5.20 -11.49 14.22
CA CYS A 384 4.69 -12.46 13.25
C CYS A 384 5.35 -13.82 13.46
N GLY A 385 4.58 -14.83 13.89
CA GLY A 385 5.10 -16.17 14.14
C GLY A 385 5.55 -16.94 12.91
N LYS A 386 5.32 -16.38 11.71
CA LYS A 386 5.82 -16.93 10.45
C LYS A 386 7.15 -16.33 10.03
N ALA A 387 7.61 -15.29 10.71
CA ALA A 387 8.86 -14.63 10.38
C ALA A 387 10.05 -15.40 10.97
N LEU A 388 11.13 -15.47 10.18
CA LEU A 388 12.40 -16.09 10.56
C LEU A 388 13.35 -15.07 11.21
N ALA A 389 13.18 -13.77 10.94
CA ALA A 389 14.05 -12.70 11.42
C ALA A 389 13.29 -11.42 11.83
N ASP A 390 13.95 -10.56 12.61
CA ASP A 390 13.50 -9.19 12.90
C ASP A 390 13.93 -8.26 11.76
N VAL A 391 13.20 -8.36 10.65
CA VAL A 391 13.48 -7.60 9.43
C VAL A 391 13.43 -6.08 9.61
N ARG A 392 12.74 -5.58 10.64
CA ARG A 392 12.65 -4.14 10.87
C ARG A 392 13.91 -3.63 11.56
N MET A 393 14.40 -4.37 12.55
CA MET A 393 15.70 -4.10 13.17
C MET A 393 16.81 -4.20 12.12
N ASP A 394 16.83 -5.28 11.33
CA ASP A 394 17.85 -5.49 10.31
C ASP A 394 17.85 -4.40 9.22
N ALA A 395 16.66 -3.99 8.75
CA ALA A 395 16.53 -2.89 7.80
C ALA A 395 17.07 -1.57 8.38
N ALA A 396 16.78 -1.28 9.65
CA ALA A 396 17.28 -0.08 10.33
C ALA A 396 18.81 -0.10 10.49
N ALA A 397 19.38 -1.25 10.84
CA ALA A 397 20.81 -1.45 10.95
C ALA A 397 21.50 -1.24 9.59
N CYS A 398 20.96 -1.79 8.50
CA CYS A 398 21.50 -1.60 7.16
C CYS A 398 21.41 -0.15 6.66
N VAL A 399 20.30 0.55 6.93
CA VAL A 399 20.18 1.98 6.60
C VAL A 399 21.20 2.81 7.38
N THR A 400 21.42 2.50 8.66
CA THR A 400 22.40 3.19 9.51
C THR A 400 23.83 2.94 9.02
N ALA A 401 24.16 1.69 8.68
CA ALA A 401 25.47 1.32 8.14
C ALA A 401 25.76 1.99 6.79
N ALA A 402 24.76 2.10 5.91
CA ALA A 402 24.89 2.78 4.63
C ALA A 402 25.05 4.30 4.75
N ALA A 403 24.58 4.90 5.84
CA ALA A 403 24.73 6.33 6.12
C ALA A 403 26.08 6.69 6.77
N ALA A 404 26.86 5.70 7.22
CA ALA A 404 28.18 5.95 7.81
C ALA A 404 29.17 6.45 6.73
N PRO A 405 30.06 7.40 7.04
CA PRO A 405 31.08 7.84 6.10
C PRO A 405 31.99 6.66 5.72
N ALA A 406 32.06 6.34 4.42
CA ALA A 406 32.95 5.30 3.95
C ALA A 406 34.42 5.62 4.34
N PRO A 407 35.23 4.64 4.75
CA PRO A 407 36.66 4.85 4.92
C PRO A 407 37.26 5.36 3.60
N ARG A 408 38.14 6.36 3.69
CA ARG A 408 38.74 7.13 2.57
C ARG A 408 39.39 6.32 1.44
N ALA A 409 39.48 5.00 1.55
CA ALA A 409 40.11 4.10 0.57
C ALA A 409 39.19 3.67 -0.58
N ALA A 410 37.89 3.98 -0.55
CA ALA A 410 36.94 3.66 -1.62
C ALA A 410 36.18 4.89 -2.12
N ALA A 411 36.89 6.02 -2.28
CA ALA A 411 36.33 7.20 -2.94
C ALA A 411 35.95 6.84 -4.38
N ARG A 412 34.67 6.55 -4.61
CA ARG A 412 34.09 6.54 -5.95
C ARG A 412 34.25 7.94 -6.55
N PRO A 413 34.58 8.08 -7.85
CA PRO A 413 34.77 9.38 -8.47
C PRO A 413 33.49 10.22 -8.30
N ALA A 414 33.68 11.46 -7.83
CA ALA A 414 32.64 12.41 -7.45
C ALA A 414 31.91 13.08 -8.65
N ASP A 415 32.02 12.53 -9.85
CA ASP A 415 31.57 13.18 -11.10
C ASP A 415 30.18 12.71 -11.61
N ALA A 416 29.35 12.14 -10.74
CA ALA A 416 27.95 11.89 -11.08
C ALA A 416 27.05 12.83 -10.27
N SER A 417 26.46 13.81 -10.95
CA SER A 417 25.43 14.69 -10.40
C SER A 417 24.40 13.88 -9.57
N PRO A 418 24.04 14.31 -8.34
CA PRO A 418 23.07 13.58 -7.50
C PRO A 418 21.67 13.51 -8.10
N ALA A 419 21.38 14.37 -9.09
CA ALA A 419 20.16 14.35 -9.87
C ALA A 419 20.27 13.32 -11.01
N GLY A 420 20.00 12.05 -10.73
CA GLY A 420 19.81 11.08 -11.83
C GLY A 420 19.98 9.60 -11.51
N ARG A 421 20.47 9.20 -10.34
CA ARG A 421 20.48 7.78 -9.95
C ARG A 421 19.18 7.44 -9.24
N HIS A 422 18.23 6.88 -9.98
CA HIS A 422 17.01 6.33 -9.39
C HIS A 422 17.37 4.99 -8.73
N GLU A 423 17.63 5.00 -7.43
CA GLU A 423 17.76 3.75 -6.68
C GLU A 423 16.43 2.99 -6.73
N LEU A 424 16.52 1.66 -6.76
CA LEU A 424 15.32 0.82 -6.61
C LEU A 424 14.84 0.85 -5.16
N PRO A 425 13.52 0.87 -4.91
CA PRO A 425 12.99 0.65 -3.57
C PRO A 425 13.41 -0.74 -3.06
N VAL A 426 13.59 -0.90 -1.76
CA VAL A 426 13.91 -2.17 -1.10
C VAL A 426 12.79 -2.58 -0.15
N HIS A 427 12.41 -3.85 -0.19
CA HIS A 427 11.41 -4.42 0.72
C HIS A 427 11.97 -5.60 1.49
N TRP A 428 11.85 -5.55 2.81
CA TRP A 428 12.34 -6.58 3.72
C TRP A 428 11.20 -7.50 4.17
N SER A 429 11.38 -8.79 3.96
CA SER A 429 10.37 -9.82 4.14
C SER A 429 10.85 -10.88 5.12
N GLY A 430 10.21 -10.99 6.28
CA GLY A 430 10.60 -11.98 7.30
C GLY A 430 10.32 -13.43 6.92
N CYS A 431 9.63 -13.70 5.81
CA CYS A 431 9.44 -15.04 5.25
C CYS A 431 8.99 -14.99 3.79
N ALA A 432 8.88 -16.16 3.17
CA ALA A 432 8.48 -16.34 1.77
C ALA A 432 7.11 -15.74 1.39
N ARG A 433 6.26 -15.38 2.35
CA ARG A 433 4.97 -14.72 2.08
C ARG A 433 5.11 -13.29 1.57
N ARG A 434 6.25 -12.64 1.84
CA ARG A 434 6.59 -11.29 1.33
C ARG A 434 5.45 -10.28 1.53
N CYS A 435 4.89 -10.25 2.74
CA CYS A 435 3.72 -9.42 3.05
C CYS A 435 4.03 -7.93 2.84
N GLY A 436 3.14 -7.24 2.14
CA GLY A 436 3.26 -5.80 1.90
C GLY A 436 4.32 -5.40 0.86
N ARG A 437 4.92 -6.36 0.14
CA ARG A 437 5.86 -6.07 -0.94
C ARG A 437 5.23 -5.14 -2.00
N PRO A 438 5.99 -4.17 -2.53
CA PRO A 438 5.52 -3.32 -3.62
C PRO A 438 5.33 -4.12 -4.92
N ARG A 439 4.55 -3.57 -5.84
CA ARG A 439 4.53 -4.00 -7.25
C ARG A 439 5.60 -3.23 -8.03
N GLY A 440 6.00 -3.74 -9.20
CA GLY A 440 7.02 -3.11 -10.02
C GLY A 440 8.46 -3.49 -9.63
N ASP A 441 9.41 -2.75 -10.18
CA ASP A 441 10.84 -2.97 -9.94
C ASP A 441 11.22 -2.61 -8.50
N HIS A 442 11.88 -3.53 -7.81
CA HIS A 442 12.35 -3.35 -6.43
C HIS A 442 13.45 -4.35 -6.08
N VAL A 443 14.15 -4.13 -4.97
CA VAL A 443 15.00 -5.12 -4.31
C VAL A 443 14.18 -5.83 -3.26
N ASP A 444 14.10 -7.16 -3.32
CA ASP A 444 13.48 -7.98 -2.28
C ASP A 444 14.57 -8.59 -1.39
N VAL A 445 14.42 -8.42 -0.08
CA VAL A 445 15.33 -8.94 0.94
C VAL A 445 14.52 -9.89 1.81
N VAL A 446 14.71 -11.19 1.61
CA VAL A 446 13.85 -12.22 2.21
C VAL A 446 14.63 -13.06 3.20
N ALA A 447 14.15 -13.13 4.44
CA ALA A 447 14.70 -14.01 5.45
C ALA A 447 14.42 -15.47 5.09
N GLU A 448 15.47 -16.27 5.13
CA GLU A 448 15.53 -17.73 4.95
C GLU A 448 16.15 -18.35 6.22
N ALA A 449 16.31 -19.68 6.26
CA ALA A 449 16.77 -20.35 7.47
C ALA A 449 18.22 -19.98 7.82
N GLU A 450 19.06 -19.75 6.81
CA GLU A 450 20.50 -19.51 6.94
C GLU A 450 20.88 -18.01 6.84
N GLY A 451 19.94 -17.11 6.58
CA GLY A 451 20.26 -15.70 6.32
C GLY A 451 19.24 -14.95 5.48
N TYR A 452 19.71 -13.96 4.73
CA TYR A 452 18.91 -13.16 3.81
C TYR A 452 19.24 -13.42 2.34
N ARG A 453 18.20 -13.69 1.54
CA ARG A 453 18.29 -13.64 0.08
C ARG A 453 17.98 -12.23 -0.41
N VAL A 454 18.93 -11.61 -1.12
CA VAL A 454 18.77 -10.29 -1.75
C VAL A 454 18.60 -10.46 -3.26
N THR A 455 17.50 -9.96 -3.82
CA THR A 455 17.20 -10.13 -5.25
C THR A 455 16.66 -8.84 -5.85
N ALA A 456 17.26 -8.37 -6.96
CA ALA A 456 16.67 -7.32 -7.78
C ALA A 456 15.52 -7.90 -8.60
N VAL A 457 14.30 -7.56 -8.24
CA VAL A 457 13.06 -7.94 -8.95
C VAL A 457 12.79 -6.91 -10.03
N ARG A 458 12.60 -7.38 -11.26
CA ARG A 458 12.11 -6.59 -12.39
C ARG A 458 10.71 -7.07 -12.70
N ALA A 459 9.78 -6.14 -12.88
CA ALA A 459 8.46 -6.49 -13.38
C ALA A 459 8.59 -6.88 -14.86
N SER A 460 8.73 -8.18 -15.14
CA SER A 460 8.55 -8.72 -16.49
C SER A 460 7.08 -8.60 -16.88
N ARG A 461 6.80 -8.30 -18.16
CA ARG A 461 5.45 -8.26 -18.75
C ARG A 461 4.73 -9.64 -18.77
N THR A 462 5.36 -10.66 -18.22
CA THR A 462 4.86 -12.03 -18.16
C THR A 462 5.28 -12.61 -16.80
N PRO A 463 4.37 -13.28 -16.05
CA PRO A 463 4.74 -13.96 -14.82
C PRO A 463 5.54 -15.22 -15.20
N GLU A 464 6.86 -15.10 -15.32
CA GLU A 464 7.68 -16.29 -15.14
C GLU A 464 7.50 -16.76 -13.69
N PRO A 465 7.31 -18.08 -13.44
CA PRO A 465 7.45 -18.59 -12.08
C PRO A 465 8.82 -18.14 -11.60
N ALA A 466 8.87 -17.46 -10.44
CA ALA A 466 10.12 -16.96 -9.87
C ALA A 466 11.17 -18.05 -9.97
N SER A 467 12.04 -17.97 -10.99
CA SER A 467 13.15 -18.89 -11.12
C SER A 467 13.94 -18.66 -9.85
N ALA A 468 14.32 -19.74 -9.18
CA ALA A 468 15.18 -19.68 -8.02
C ALA A 468 16.45 -18.94 -8.44
N SER A 469 16.47 -17.62 -8.23
CA SER A 469 17.62 -16.79 -8.50
C SER A 469 18.71 -17.33 -7.59
N SER A 470 19.81 -17.78 -8.19
CA SER A 470 21.01 -18.29 -7.53
C SER A 470 21.76 -17.21 -6.71
N ALA A 471 21.09 -16.13 -6.35
CA ALA A 471 21.62 -15.09 -5.49
C ALA A 471 22.09 -15.75 -4.17
N PRO A 472 23.33 -15.48 -3.74
CA PRO A 472 23.88 -16.04 -2.51
C PRO A 472 23.05 -15.54 -1.31
N VAL A 473 22.87 -16.43 -0.32
CA VAL A 473 22.28 -16.08 0.97
C VAL A 473 23.36 -15.42 1.82
N VAL A 474 23.09 -14.23 2.35
CA VAL A 474 23.98 -13.51 3.26
C VAL A 474 23.69 -13.99 4.70
N PRO A 475 24.65 -14.61 5.42
CA PRO A 475 24.44 -15.15 6.76
C PRO A 475 23.99 -14.12 7.81
N CYS A 476 23.29 -14.58 8.86
CA CYS A 476 22.81 -13.73 9.96
C CYS A 476 23.88 -13.34 10.99
N ASP A 477 24.89 -14.19 11.23
CA ASP A 477 25.69 -14.15 12.47
C ASP A 477 26.96 -13.29 12.41
N ASP A 478 27.21 -12.61 11.29
CA ASP A 478 28.12 -11.48 11.20
C ASP A 478 27.74 -10.66 9.96
N ALA A 479 27.88 -9.32 10.04
CA ALA A 479 27.87 -8.40 8.89
C ALA A 479 26.52 -7.83 8.39
N HIS A 480 25.84 -7.03 9.23
CA HIS A 480 24.96 -5.94 8.74
C HIS A 480 25.66 -5.08 7.66
N THR A 481 26.99 -4.98 7.69
CA THR A 481 27.82 -4.30 6.68
C THR A 481 27.83 -5.02 5.33
N GLU A 482 27.98 -6.35 5.30
CA GLU A 482 27.94 -7.12 4.05
C GLU A 482 26.52 -7.15 3.48
N LEU A 483 25.52 -7.33 4.34
CA LEU A 483 24.12 -7.24 3.95
C LEU A 483 23.78 -5.83 3.42
N ALA A 484 24.25 -4.77 4.08
CA ALA A 484 24.09 -3.40 3.60
C ALA A 484 24.79 -3.19 2.24
N ALA A 485 25.99 -3.73 2.06
CA ALA A 485 26.71 -3.67 0.78
C ALA A 485 25.97 -4.42 -0.34
N ALA A 486 25.44 -5.62 -0.06
CA ALA A 486 24.65 -6.40 -1.00
C ALA A 486 23.36 -5.67 -1.40
N VAL A 487 22.64 -5.09 -0.42
CA VAL A 487 21.44 -4.28 -0.66
C VAL A 487 21.78 -3.02 -1.47
N ALA A 488 22.82 -2.27 -1.08
CA ALA A 488 23.24 -1.07 -1.81
C ALA A 488 23.66 -1.38 -3.25
N ALA A 489 24.38 -2.49 -3.47
CA ALA A 489 24.70 -2.97 -4.80
C ALA A 489 23.43 -3.27 -5.60
N ALA A 490 22.49 -4.04 -5.05
CA ALA A 490 21.23 -4.37 -5.72
C ALA A 490 20.37 -3.14 -6.04
N ARG A 491 20.33 -2.14 -5.15
CA ARG A 491 19.62 -0.87 -5.34
C ARG A 491 20.24 -0.01 -6.45
N GLY A 492 21.56 -0.06 -6.60
CA GLY A 492 22.33 0.74 -7.56
C GLY A 492 22.46 0.12 -8.97
N HIS A 493 22.08 -1.14 -9.17
CA HIS A 493 22.05 -1.76 -10.49
C HIS A 493 20.87 -1.23 -11.32
N THR A 494 21.02 -0.07 -11.95
CA THR A 494 20.25 0.28 -13.15
C THR A 494 20.98 -0.30 -14.35
N CYS A 495 20.63 -1.51 -14.79
CA CYS A 495 21.05 -1.98 -16.11
C CYS A 495 20.42 -1.02 -17.13
N GLY A 496 21.23 -0.35 -17.94
CA GLY A 496 20.80 0.76 -18.78
C GLY A 496 19.58 0.41 -19.65
N ARG A 497 18.66 1.36 -19.81
CA ARG A 497 17.73 1.34 -20.94
C ARG A 497 18.59 1.18 -22.21
N PRO A 498 18.35 0.19 -23.09
CA PRO A 498 18.94 0.25 -24.41
C PRO A 498 18.51 1.58 -25.03
N ALA A 499 19.47 2.38 -25.48
CA ALA A 499 19.20 3.58 -26.25
C ALA A 499 18.26 3.20 -27.42
N PRO A 500 17.28 4.04 -27.79
CA PRO A 500 16.50 3.78 -28.98
C PRO A 500 17.47 3.68 -30.15
N THR A 501 17.59 2.49 -30.73
CA THR A 501 18.27 2.30 -32.00
C THR A 501 17.44 3.07 -33.03
N ASN A 502 17.96 4.20 -33.50
CA ASN A 502 17.44 4.86 -34.68
C ASN A 502 17.49 3.86 -35.85
N ARG A 503 16.31 3.44 -36.31
CA ARG A 503 16.10 2.93 -37.66
C ARG A 503 14.83 3.53 -38.22
#